data_AF-A0A661XMU9-F1
#
_entry.id   AF-A0A661XMU9-F1
#
_cell.length_a   1.000
_cell.length_b   1.000
_cell.length_c   1.000
_cell.angle_alpha   90.00
_cell.angle_beta   90.00
_cell.angle_gamma   90.00
#
_symmetry.space_group_name_H-M   'P 1'
#
loop_
_entity.id
_entity.type
_entity.pdbx_description
1 polymer ?
#
loop_
_entity_poly.entity_id
_entity_poly.type
_entity_poly.pdbx_seq_one_letter_code
_entity_poly.pdbx_strand_id
1 'polypeptide(L)' 'MFRFTFLVCFCSILMTQCDAPSGAQSGDHKFTNKLAGESSPYLLQHAHNPVDWYPWGE' A
#
# COMPACT_ATOMS: atom_id res chain seq x y z
N MET A 1 -6.12 -46.68 1.03
CA MET A 1 -7.34 -45.89 1.36
C MET A 1 -7.07 -44.79 2.42
N PHE A 2 -5.89 -44.13 2.41
CA PHE A 2 -5.55 -43.04 3.36
C PHE A 2 -4.62 -41.98 2.74
N ARG A 3 -4.74 -41.71 1.43
CA ARG A 3 -3.87 -40.73 0.74
C ARG A 3 -4.61 -39.84 -0.25
N PHE A 4 -5.95 -39.80 -0.18
CA PHE A 4 -6.77 -38.93 -1.05
C PHE A 4 -7.62 -37.91 -0.27
N THR A 5 -7.88 -38.14 1.02
CA THR A 5 -8.58 -37.14 1.86
C THR A 5 -7.68 -35.97 2.28
N PHE A 6 -6.35 -36.12 2.21
CA PHE A 6 -5.42 -35.06 2.62
C PHE A 6 -5.27 -33.94 1.56
N LEU A 7 -5.61 -34.21 0.30
CA LEU A 7 -5.49 -33.24 -0.80
C LEU A 7 -6.77 -32.41 -1.02
N VAL A 8 -7.94 -32.91 -0.57
CA VAL A 8 -9.20 -32.16 -0.65
C VAL A 8 -9.35 -31.16 0.51
N CYS A 9 -8.68 -31.39 1.64
CA CYS A 9 -8.68 -30.44 2.76
C CYS A 9 -7.70 -29.27 2.55
N PHE A 10 -6.64 -29.47 1.76
CA PHE A 10 -5.62 -28.44 1.50
C PHE A 10 -6.12 -27.33 0.55
N CYS A 11 -7.09 -27.62 -0.31
CA CYS A 11 -7.65 -26.63 -1.23
C CYS A 11 -8.71 -25.72 -0.56
N SER A 12 -9.41 -26.22 0.47
CA SER A 12 -10.43 -25.43 1.19
C SER A 12 -9.83 -24.47 2.23
N ILE A 13 -8.60 -24.71 2.68
CA ILE A 13 -7.89 -23.81 3.62
C ILE A 13 -7.23 -22.63 2.87
N LEU A 14 -7.06 -22.70 1.54
CA LEU A 14 -6.50 -21.59 0.76
C LEU A 14 -7.51 -20.46 0.45
N MET A 15 -8.79 -20.63 0.80
CA MET A 15 -9.84 -19.60 0.63
C MET A 15 -10.23 -18.92 1.94
N THR A 16 -9.45 -19.12 3.00
CA THR A 16 -9.65 -18.54 4.34
C THR A 16 -8.28 -17.99 4.74
N GLN A 17 -7.92 -16.71 4.75
CA GLN A 17 -8.56 -15.41 4.99
C GLN A 17 -7.49 -14.36 4.59
N CYS A 18 -7.80 -13.10 4.26
CA CYS A 18 -8.01 -12.10 5.29
C CYS A 18 -8.66 -10.83 4.74
N ASP A 19 -9.88 -10.54 5.17
CA ASP A 19 -10.41 -9.18 5.15
C ASP A 19 -9.75 -8.41 6.29
N ALA A 20 -8.78 -7.55 5.94
CA ALA A 20 -8.37 -6.46 6.81
C ALA A 20 -9.29 -5.27 6.54
N PRO A 21 -10.19 -4.86 7.45
CA PRO A 21 -10.70 -3.50 7.39
C PRO A 21 -9.51 -2.60 7.70
N SER A 22 -8.93 -2.06 6.63
CA SER A 22 -7.89 -1.06 6.65
C SER A 22 -8.44 0.10 7.49
N GLY A 23 -8.09 0.14 8.77
CA GLY A 23 -8.35 1.29 9.61
C GLY A 23 -7.84 2.48 8.83
N ALA A 24 -8.73 3.41 8.50
CA ALA A 24 -8.46 4.60 7.74
C ALA A 24 -7.13 5.19 8.20
N GLN A 25 -6.06 4.88 7.47
CA GLN A 25 -4.75 5.44 7.72
C GLN A 25 -4.86 6.85 7.17
N SER A 26 -5.41 7.76 7.97
CA SER A 26 -5.09 9.17 7.85
C SER A 26 -3.60 9.25 8.11
N GLY A 27 -2.81 9.01 7.06
CA GLY A 27 -1.38 9.09 7.08
C GLY A 27 -1.02 10.50 7.49
N ASP A 28 -0.71 10.67 8.76
CA ASP A 28 -0.29 11.95 9.31
C ASP A 28 1.14 12.18 8.83
N HIS A 29 1.25 12.61 7.57
CA HIS A 29 2.51 12.94 6.96
C HIS A 29 2.98 14.25 7.58
N LYS A 30 3.91 14.12 8.54
CA LYS A 30 4.52 15.26 9.25
C LYS A 30 5.02 16.36 8.31
N PHE A 31 5.36 16.00 7.07
CA PHE A 31 5.81 16.91 6.04
C PHE A 31 4.98 16.66 4.77
N THR A 32 4.54 17.75 4.14
CA THR A 32 3.93 17.74 2.81
C THR A 32 4.44 18.97 2.08
N ASN A 33 5.23 18.78 1.03
CA ASN A 33 5.81 19.85 0.23
C ASN A 33 5.00 20.07 -1.05
N LYS A 34 5.48 20.95 -1.94
CA LYS A 34 4.78 21.33 -3.18
C LYS A 34 4.61 20.19 -4.18
N LEU A 35 5.46 19.16 -4.12
CA LEU A 35 5.38 18.01 -5.01
C LEU A 35 4.12 17.18 -4.82
N ALA A 36 3.35 17.40 -3.73
CA ALA A 36 2.06 16.75 -3.52
C ALA A 36 1.01 17.06 -4.62
N GLY A 37 1.18 18.15 -5.38
CA GLY A 37 0.32 18.51 -6.50
C GLY A 37 0.77 17.95 -7.85
N GLU A 38 1.92 17.28 -7.90
CA GLU A 38 2.51 16.81 -9.16
C GLU A 38 1.84 15.55 -9.70
N SER A 39 1.85 15.39 -11.02
CA SER A 39 1.29 14.18 -11.67
C SER A 39 2.32 13.06 -11.80
N SER A 40 3.62 13.38 -11.73
CA SER A 40 4.68 12.38 -11.88
C SER A 40 4.72 11.45 -10.66
N PRO A 41 4.64 10.12 -10.85
CA PRO A 41 4.73 9.17 -9.74
C PRO A 41 6.01 9.32 -8.91
N TYR A 42 7.11 9.70 -9.56
CA TYR A 42 8.40 9.93 -8.91
C TYR A 42 8.37 11.14 -7.97
N LEU A 43 7.73 12.24 -8.39
CA LEU A 43 7.63 13.46 -7.58
C LEU A 43 6.70 13.25 -6.38
N LEU A 44 5.60 12.53 -6.58
CA LEU A 44 4.66 12.18 -5.51
C LEU A 44 5.30 11.30 -4.42
N GLN A 45 6.22 10.41 -4.79
CA GLN A 45 6.97 9.63 -3.82
C GLN A 45 7.78 10.50 -2.84
N HIS A 46 8.13 11.72 -3.26
CA HIS A 46 8.90 12.68 -2.48
C HIS A 46 8.05 13.80 -1.87
N ALA A 47 6.73 13.77 -2.05
CA ALA A 47 5.80 14.78 -1.52
C ALA A 47 5.85 14.91 0.01
N HIS A 48 6.25 13.84 0.71
CA HIS A 48 6.26 13.79 2.18
C HIS A 48 7.66 13.81 2.79
N ASN A 49 8.68 14.20 2.01
CA ASN A 49 10.02 14.39 2.53
C ASN A 49 10.10 15.66 3.40
N PRO A 50 10.99 15.70 4.41
CA PRO A 50 11.15 16.86 5.30
C PRO A 50 11.72 18.11 4.63
N VAL A 51 12.25 17.97 3.42
CA VAL A 51 12.77 19.07 2.61
C VAL A 51 11.64 19.63 1.76
N ASP A 52 11.49 20.96 1.72
CA ASP A 52 10.51 21.66 0.92
C ASP A 52 10.96 21.71 -0.55
N TRP A 53 10.68 20.63 -1.28
CA TRP A 53 11.01 20.50 -2.69
C TRP A 53 10.02 21.27 -3.57
N TYR A 54 10.55 21.91 -4.61
CA TYR A 54 9.79 22.59 -5.66
C TYR A 54 9.89 21.81 -6.96
N PRO A 55 8.82 21.76 -7.77
CA PRO A 55 8.90 21.21 -9.11
C PRO A 55 9.84 22.07 -9.97
N TRP A 56 10.46 21.43 -10.95
CA TRP A 56 11.38 22.13 -11.84
C TRP A 56 10.59 22.96 -12.87
N GLY A 57 10.89 24.25 -12.97
CA GLY A 57 10.30 25.13 -13.98
C GLY A 57 9.03 25.87 -13.56
N GLU A 58 8.74 25.94 -12.25
CA GLU A 58 7.94 27.02 -11.67
C GLU A 58 8.71 28.35 -11.59
#